data_AF-A0A5N9CJX0-F1
#
_entry.id   AF-A0A5N9CJX0-F1
#
_cell.length_a   1.000
_cell.length_b   1.000
_cell.length_c   1.000
_cell.angle_alpha   90.00
_cell.angle_beta   90.00
_cell.angle_gamma   90.00
#
_symmetry.space_group_name_H-M   'P 1'
#
loop_
_entity.id
_entity.type
_entity.pdbx_description
1 polymer ?
#
loop_
_entity_poly.entity_id
_entity_poly.type
_entity_poly.pdbx_seq_one_letter_code
_entity_poly.pdbx_strand_id
1 'polypeptide(L)' 'KYLVRGGELTLNEGDWTPTRMVIIEFPTRKDAMNFYEGDEYAPWKKIRNMYADSDLVFVDGV' A
#
# COMPACT_ATOMS: atom_id res chain seq x y z
N LYS A 1 -2.10 9.95 -5.30
CA LYS A 1 -3.42 9.68 -5.93
C LYS A 1 -3.79 8.22 -5.73
N TYR A 2 -5.04 7.89 -5.40
CA TYR A 2 -5.47 6.48 -5.34
C TYR A 2 -5.76 5.98 -6.75
N LEU A 3 -5.06 4.92 -7.16
CA LEU A 3 -5.34 4.21 -8.43
C LEU A 3 -6.26 3.01 -8.18
N VAL A 4 -6.06 2.30 -7.08
CA VAL A 4 -6.90 1.19 -6.62
C VAL A 4 -7.13 1.32 -5.12
N ARG A 5 -8.36 1.04 -4.66
CA ARG A 5 -8.71 1.05 -3.23
C ARG A 5 -9.78 0.00 -2.89
N GLY A 6 -9.40 -1.27 -2.90
CA GLY A 6 -10.28 -2.39 -2.54
C GLY A 6 -11.32 -2.72 -3.62
N GLY A 7 -10.95 -2.58 -4.90
CA GLY A 7 -11.76 -3.08 -6.00
C GLY A 7 -11.80 -4.61 -6.05
N GLU A 8 -12.63 -5.15 -6.95
CA GLU A 8 -12.70 -6.59 -7.20
C GLU A 8 -11.33 -7.13 -7.65
N LEU A 9 -10.89 -8.22 -7.02
CA LEU A 9 -9.64 -8.90 -7.34
C LEU A 9 -9.97 -10.22 -8.03
N THR A 10 -9.43 -10.41 -9.23
CA THR A 10 -9.46 -11.68 -9.94
C THR A 10 -8.05 -12.26 -9.99
N LEU A 11 -7.87 -13.46 -9.44
CA LEU A 11 -6.62 -14.20 -9.53
C LEU A 11 -6.60 -14.96 -10.87
N ASN A 12 -5.71 -14.56 -11.78
CA ASN A 12 -5.52 -15.27 -13.04
C ASN A 12 -4.43 -16.35 -12.96
N GLU A 13 -3.33 -16.07 -12.25
CA GLU A 13 -2.18 -16.97 -12.06
C GLU A 13 -1.51 -16.71 -10.71
N GLY A 14 -0.83 -17.72 -10.15
CA GLY A 14 -0.13 -17.66 -8.86
C GLY A 14 -1.03 -17.97 -7.66
N ASP A 15 -0.56 -17.65 -6.46
CA ASP A 15 -1.22 -17.93 -5.18
C ASP A 15 -1.37 -16.68 -4.29
N TRP A 16 -0.90 -15.51 -4.75
CA TRP A 16 -1.03 -14.27 -4.00
C TRP A 16 -2.45 -13.71 -4.07
N THR A 17 -3.24 -13.97 -3.02
CA THR A 17 -4.66 -13.59 -2.93
C THR A 17 -4.92 -12.65 -1.74
N PRO A 18 -4.49 -11.37 -1.81
CA PRO A 18 -4.77 -10.44 -0.72
C PRO A 18 -6.27 -10.14 -0.63
N THR A 19 -6.81 -10.10 0.59
CA THR A 19 -8.23 -9.75 0.85
C THR A 19 -8.55 -8.32 0.41
N ARG A 20 -7.55 -7.42 0.40
CA ARG A 20 -7.71 -6.02 0.02
C ARG A 20 -6.44 -5.50 -0.65
N MET A 21 -6.60 -4.93 -1.84
CA MET A 21 -5.50 -4.29 -2.58
C MET A 21 -5.66 -2.77 -2.61
N VAL A 22 -4.56 -2.05 -2.39
CA VAL A 22 -4.51 -0.59 -2.47
C VAL A 22 -3.27 -0.19 -3.26
N ILE A 23 -3.44 0.65 -4.28
CA ILE A 23 -2.35 1.21 -5.08
C ILE A 23 -2.44 2.73 -5.02
N ILE A 24 -1.36 3.35 -4.55
CA ILE A 24 -1.25 4.80 -4.40
C ILE A 24 -0.07 5.26 -5.26
N GLU A 25 -0.36 6.17 -6.19
CA GLU A 25 0.65 6.86 -6.97
C GLU A 25 1.19 8.05 -6.18
N PHE A 26 2.52 8.13 -6.10
CA PHE A 26 3.28 9.26 -5.59
C PHE A 26 4.10 9.89 -6.71
N PRO A 27 4.35 11.22 -6.69
CA PRO A 27 5.15 11.88 -7.71
C PRO A 27 6.59 11.34 -7.79
N THR A 28 7.19 11.03 -6.64
CA THR A 28 8.52 10.44 -6.55
C THR A 28 8.61 9.37 -5.46
N ARG A 29 9.63 8.51 -5.54
CA ARG A 29 9.98 7.56 -4.48
C ARG A 29 10.23 8.23 -3.14
N LYS A 30 10.83 9.43 -3.15
CA LYS A 30 11.10 10.22 -1.95
C LYS A 30 9.80 10.66 -1.26
N ASP A 31 8.81 11.12 -2.02
CA ASP A 31 7.51 11.51 -1.46
C ASP A 31 6.79 10.33 -0.82
N ALA A 32 6.87 9.15 -1.45
CA ALA A 32 6.30 7.93 -0.92
C ALA A 32 6.96 7.50 0.41
N MET A 33 8.30 7.62 0.50
CA MET A 33 9.05 7.33 1.72
C MET A 33 8.74 8.35 2.83
N ASN A 34 8.76 9.64 2.51
CA ASN A 34 8.42 10.71 3.44
C ASN A 34 7.01 10.52 4.02
N PHE A 35 6.05 10.12 3.20
CA PHE A 35 4.70 9.78 3.68
C PHE A 35 4.73 8.60 4.66
N TYR A 36 5.45 7.52 4.33
CA TYR A 36 5.47 6.30 5.15
C TYR A 36 6.23 6.46 6.47
N GLU A 37 7.25 7.32 6.49
CA GLU A 37 8.05 7.64 7.67
C GLU A 37 7.51 8.84 8.46
N GLY A 38 6.61 9.63 7.87
CA GLY A 38 6.11 10.87 8.44
C GLY A 38 5.26 10.68 9.70
N ASP A 39 5.38 11.64 10.63
CA ASP A 39 4.68 11.63 11.92
C ASP A 39 3.16 11.59 11.77
N GLU A 40 2.62 12.19 10.71
CA GLU A 40 1.19 12.18 10.42
C GLU A 40 0.67 10.75 10.11
N TYR A 41 1.49 9.92 9.45
CA TYR A 41 1.10 8.54 9.10
C TYR A 41 1.43 7.52 10.18
N ALA A 42 2.42 7.80 11.04
CA ALA A 42 2.88 6.93 12.11
C ALA A 42 1.75 6.32 12.99
N PRO A 43 0.76 7.08 13.51
CA PRO A 43 -0.32 6.50 14.33
C PRO A 43 -1.19 5.53 13.53
N TRP A 44 -1.46 5.81 12.26
CA TRP A 44 -2.26 4.96 11.38
C TRP A 44 -1.54 3.68 10.99
N LYS A 45 -0.23 3.77 10.73
CA LYS A 45 0.64 2.61 10.52
C LYS A 45 0.59 1.66 11.72
N LYS A 46 0.64 2.20 12.94
CA LYS A 46 0.55 1.40 14.18
C LYS A 46 -0.80 0.67 14.26
N ILE A 47 -1.91 1.36 14.01
CA ILE A 47 -3.24 0.73 14.01
C ILE A 47 -3.32 -0.36 12.95
N ARG A 48 -2.88 -0.10 11.71
CA ARG A 48 -2.88 -1.10 10.63
C ARG A 48 -2.13 -2.36 11.05
N ASN A 49 -0.92 -2.23 11.58
CA ASN A 49 -0.11 -3.37 12.01
C ASN A 49 -0.70 -4.14 13.20
N MET A 50 -1.54 -3.52 14.04
CA MET A 50 -2.21 -4.22 15.15
C MET A 50 -3.40 -5.08 14.71
N TYR A 51 -4.04 -4.73 13.59
CA TYR A 51 -5.31 -5.34 13.17
C TYR A 51 -5.26 -6.03 11.81
N ALA A 52 -4.14 -5.93 11.10
CA ALA A 52 -3.98 -6.54 9.78
C ALA A 52 -2.53 -6.93 9.50
N ASP A 53 -2.35 -8.17 9.05
CA ASP A 53 -1.15 -8.59 8.35
C ASP A 53 -1.20 -8.06 6.91
N SER A 54 -0.16 -7.35 6.49
CA SER A 54 -0.14 -6.69 5.19
C SER A 54 1.26 -6.54 4.64
N ASP A 55 1.40 -6.87 3.36
CA ASP A 55 2.58 -6.57 2.58
C ASP A 55 2.49 -5.15 2.03
N LEU A 56 3.54 -4.36 2.24
CA LEU A 56 3.68 -3.03 1.68
C LEU A 56 5.00 -2.96 0.93
N VAL A 57 4.90 -2.65 -0.36
CA VAL A 57 6.04 -2.50 -1.24
C VAL A 57 6.00 -1.14 -1.92
N PHE A 58 7.18 -0.64 -2.26
CA PHE A 58 7.32 0.51 -3.14
C PHE A 58 7.99 0.03 -4.41
N VAL A 59 7.37 0.34 -5.54
CA VAL A 59 7.84 -0.01 -6.88
C VAL A 59 8.10 1.28 -7.63
N ASP A 60 9.31 1.42 -8.17
CA ASP A 60 9.65 2.57 -9.01
C ASP A 60 9.12 2.33 -10.42
N GLY A 61 8.59 3.37 -11.05
CA GLY A 61 8.22 3.34 -12.46
C GLY A 61 9.46 3.24 -13.36
N VAL A 62 9.25 2.79 -14.60
CA VAL A 62 10.27 2.79 -15.67
C VAL A 62 10.14 4.06 -16.50
#